data_AF-A0A316SH88-F1
#
_entry.id   AF-A0A316SH88-F1
#
_cell.length_a   1.000
_cell.length_b   1.000
_cell.length_c   1.000
_cell.angle_alpha   90.00
_cell.angle_beta   90.00
_cell.angle_gamma   90.00
#
_symmetry.space_group_name_H-M   'P 1'
#
loop_
_entity.id
_entity.type
_entity.pdbx_description
1 polymer ?
#
loop_
_entity_poly.entity_id
_entity_poly.type
_entity_poly.pdbx_seq_one_letter_code
_entity_poly.pdbx_strand_id
1 'polypeptide(L)'
;MSRFFQDIRASSKGFLDLVSIMMKMMEANASKNDVCDFIYEAGLKLSEEYPVHVTDSLSRLNLEMNDILEDLGFGVVTLSDEGDNLKINLRQVPECTDKSYADNFLELFSVLLCGLYKGWFEQTGAPNALKCVVVTLKPQEVVLALKA
;
A
#
# COMPACT_ATOMS: atom_id res chain seq x y z
N MET A 1 26.65 31.31 -10.37
CA MET A 1 26.48 30.14 -9.51
C MET A 1 25.10 30.18 -8.90
N SER A 2 24.21 29.28 -9.30
CA SER A 2 23.07 28.77 -8.51
C SER A 2 22.31 27.76 -9.39
N ARG A 3 23.02 26.69 -9.73
CA ARG A 3 22.51 25.52 -10.46
C ARG A 3 22.20 24.41 -9.44
N PHE A 4 21.48 24.76 -8.37
CA PHE A 4 21.11 23.85 -7.29
C PHE A 4 19.81 24.39 -6.68
N PHE A 5 18.90 23.49 -6.30
CA PHE A 5 17.46 23.69 -6.06
C PHE A 5 16.57 23.56 -7.31
N GLN A 6 16.83 22.54 -8.11
CA GLN A 6 15.73 21.76 -8.67
C GLN A 6 15.45 20.70 -7.59
N ASP A 7 14.24 20.64 -7.06
CA ASP A 7 13.84 19.61 -6.10
C ASP A 7 14.29 18.25 -6.63
N ILE A 8 15.28 17.66 -5.96
CA ILE A 8 15.74 16.31 -6.24
C ILE A 8 14.66 15.39 -5.67
N ARG A 9 13.50 15.30 -6.34
CA ARG A 9 12.70 14.09 -6.23
C ARG A 9 13.59 13.02 -6.82
N ALA A 10 14.20 12.19 -5.96
CA ALA A 10 14.82 10.95 -6.40
C ALA A 10 13.84 10.30 -7.37
N SER A 11 14.30 9.94 -8.57
CA SER A 11 13.43 9.33 -9.57
C SER A 11 12.69 8.17 -8.91
N SER A 12 11.37 8.27 -8.76
CA SER A 12 10.51 7.24 -8.15
C SER A 12 10.79 5.87 -8.77
N LYS A 13 11.17 5.87 -10.06
CA LYS A 13 11.61 4.69 -10.80
C LYS A 13 12.80 3.97 -10.15
N GLY A 14 13.88 4.67 -9.80
CA GLY A 14 15.07 4.05 -9.23
C GLY A 14 14.83 3.44 -7.84
N PHE A 15 13.94 4.06 -7.06
CA PHE A 15 13.52 3.53 -5.77
C PHE A 15 12.63 2.29 -5.93
N LEU A 16 11.66 2.31 -6.84
CA LEU A 16 10.82 1.15 -7.15
C LEU A 16 11.63 -0.04 -7.70
N ASP A 17 12.68 0.24 -8.49
CA ASP A 17 13.62 -0.77 -8.96
C ASP A 17 14.35 -1.44 -7.78
N LEU A 18 14.80 -0.65 -6.80
CA LEU A 18 15.43 -1.16 -5.58
C LEU A 18 14.45 -2.02 -4.77
N VAL A 19 13.21 -1.57 -4.56
CA VAL A 19 12.17 -2.35 -3.86
C VAL A 19 11.91 -3.67 -4.58
N SER A 20 11.80 -3.64 -5.92
CA SER A 20 11.60 -4.84 -6.73
C SER A 20 12.77 -5.83 -6.58
N ILE A 21 14.01 -5.33 -6.51
CA ILE A 21 15.20 -6.15 -6.26
C ILE A 21 15.14 -6.78 -4.87
N MET A 22 14.77 -6.02 -3.83
CA MET A 22 14.64 -6.54 -2.47
C MET A 22 13.59 -7.65 -2.38
N MET A 23 12.42 -7.46 -2.99
CA MET A 23 11.36 -8.47 -3.04
C MET A 23 11.82 -9.76 -3.72
N LYS A 24 12.51 -9.66 -4.87
CA LYS A 24 13.10 -10.82 -5.57
C LYS A 24 14.13 -11.55 -4.70
N MET A 25 14.98 -10.80 -3.99
CA MET A 25 15.96 -11.40 -3.10
C MET A 25 15.28 -12.13 -1.94
N MET A 26 14.21 -11.59 -1.38
CA MET A 26 13.44 -12.27 -0.33
C MET A 26 12.84 -13.58 -0.83
N GLU A 27 12.15 -13.56 -1.98
CA GLU A 27 11.56 -14.77 -2.58
C GLU A 27 12.60 -15.84 -2.93
N ALA A 28 13.83 -15.44 -3.28
CA ALA A 28 14.91 -16.39 -3.55
C ALA A 28 15.49 -17.05 -2.29
N ASN A 29 15.26 -16.48 -1.10
CA ASN A 29 15.91 -16.89 0.14
C ASN A 29 14.95 -17.37 1.24
N ALA A 30 13.64 -17.19 1.09
CA ALA A 30 12.64 -17.54 2.09
C ALA A 30 11.39 -18.17 1.46
N SER A 31 10.54 -18.80 2.28
CA SER A 31 9.28 -19.34 1.78
C SER A 31 8.31 -18.21 1.41
N LYS A 32 7.36 -18.47 0.49
CA LYS A 32 6.33 -17.47 0.11
C LYS A 32 5.58 -16.93 1.34
N ASN A 33 5.30 -17.78 2.33
CA ASN A 33 4.62 -17.36 3.55
C ASN A 33 5.48 -16.38 4.36
N ASP A 34 6.76 -16.69 4.58
CA ASP A 34 7.66 -15.81 5.35
C ASP A 34 7.83 -14.45 4.65
N VAL A 35 7.91 -14.45 3.31
CA VAL A 35 7.96 -13.22 2.51
C VAL A 35 6.67 -12.41 2.69
N CYS A 36 5.51 -13.04 2.56
CA CYS A 36 4.23 -12.36 2.75
C CYS A 36 4.08 -11.81 4.17
N ASP A 37 4.47 -12.57 5.20
CA ASP A 37 4.39 -12.14 6.61
C ASP A 37 5.29 -10.92 6.86
N PHE A 38 6.53 -10.94 6.34
CA PHE A 38 7.42 -9.78 6.42
C PHE A 38 6.84 -8.56 5.71
N ILE A 39 6.33 -8.73 4.48
CA ILE A 39 5.79 -7.61 3.69
C ILE A 39 4.52 -7.03 4.32
N TYR A 40 3.69 -7.89 4.92
CA TYR A 40 2.52 -7.46 5.69
C TYR A 40 2.94 -6.66 6.94
N GLU A 41 3.94 -7.14 7.69
CA GLU A 41 4.48 -6.44 8.85
C GLU A 41 5.12 -5.10 8.46
N ALA A 42 5.80 -5.04 7.31
CA ALA A 42 6.32 -3.78 6.76
C ALA A 42 5.18 -2.78 6.47
N GLY A 43 4.04 -3.26 5.96
CA GLY A 43 2.83 -2.46 5.79
C GLY A 43 2.27 -1.92 7.12
N LEU A 44 2.20 -2.77 8.15
CA LEU A 44 1.78 -2.34 9.49
C LEU A 44 2.69 -1.25 10.05
N LYS A 45 4.02 -1.45 10.00
CA LYS A 45 4.99 -0.45 10.44
C LYS A 45 4.89 0.85 9.65
N LEU A 46 4.63 0.77 8.34
CA LEU A 46 4.42 1.95 7.51
C LEU A 46 3.19 2.75 7.96
N SER A 47 2.13 2.08 8.43
CA SER A 47 0.96 2.75 9.00
C SER A 47 1.25 3.48 10.31
N GLU A 48 2.25 3.03 11.07
CA GLU A 48 2.67 3.68 12.32
C GLU A 48 3.53 4.92 12.04
N GLU A 49 4.40 4.84 11.03
CA GLU A 49 5.25 5.97 10.58
C GLU A 49 4.43 7.06 9.86
N TYR A 50 3.37 6.67 9.16
CA TYR A 50 2.45 7.57 8.47
C TYR A 50 1.02 7.36 8.98
N PRO A 51 0.70 7.82 10.20
CA PRO A 51 -0.60 7.56 10.80
C PRO A 51 -1.71 8.38 10.13
N VAL A 52 -2.90 7.79 10.09
CA VAL A 52 -4.13 8.55 9.81
C VAL A 52 -4.73 9.00 11.14
N HIS A 53 -5.26 10.20 11.18
CA HIS A 53 -5.91 10.72 12.36
C HIS A 53 -7.36 10.24 12.43
N VAL A 54 -7.89 10.19 13.66
CA VAL A 54 -9.31 9.88 13.85
C VAL A 54 -10.13 10.98 13.20
N THR A 55 -10.92 10.63 12.19
CA THR A 55 -11.80 11.55 11.48
C THR A 55 -13.27 11.15 11.65
N ASP A 56 -14.14 12.14 11.82
CA ASP A 56 -15.58 11.90 12.02
C ASP A 56 -16.32 11.46 10.74
N SER A 57 -15.62 11.30 9.61
CA SER A 57 -16.26 10.94 8.34
C SER A 57 -15.34 10.16 7.40
N LEU A 58 -15.93 9.19 6.70
CA LEU A 58 -15.23 8.38 5.68
C LEU A 58 -14.61 9.26 4.57
N SER A 59 -15.26 10.38 4.23
CA SER A 59 -14.73 11.32 3.24
C SER A 59 -13.44 12.00 3.71
N ARG A 60 -13.33 12.36 4.99
CA ARG A 60 -12.10 12.94 5.56
C ARG A 60 -10.99 11.90 5.63
N LEU A 61 -11.32 10.69 6.08
CA LEU A 61 -10.39 9.56 6.08
C LEU A 61 -9.83 9.29 4.67
N ASN A 62 -10.71 9.30 3.66
CA ASN A 62 -10.30 9.09 2.27
C ASN A 62 -9.35 10.20 1.77
N LEU A 63 -9.60 11.47 2.13
CA LEU A 63 -8.71 12.57 1.76
C LEU A 63 -7.33 12.42 2.40
N GLU A 64 -7.31 12.17 3.71
CA GLU A 64 -6.05 12.03 4.46
C GLU A 64 -5.21 10.85 3.99
N MET A 65 -5.85 9.70 3.72
CA MET A 65 -5.16 8.56 3.12
C MET A 65 -4.56 8.92 1.76
N ASN A 66 -5.27 9.70 0.93
CA ASN A 66 -4.76 10.10 -0.38
C ASN A 66 -3.57 11.06 -0.28
N ASP A 67 -3.57 11.98 0.69
CA ASP A 67 -2.42 12.87 0.93
C ASP A 67 -1.16 12.05 1.26
N ILE A 68 -1.29 11.04 2.15
CA ILE A 68 -0.18 10.15 2.50
C ILE A 68 0.25 9.28 1.31
N LEU A 69 -0.69 8.71 0.56
CA LEU A 69 -0.38 7.87 -0.60
C LEU A 69 0.27 8.66 -1.74
N GLU A 70 -0.06 9.94 -1.89
CA GLU A 70 0.61 10.83 -2.85
C GLU A 70 2.09 11.01 -2.49
N ASP A 71 2.39 11.25 -1.21
CA ASP A 71 3.77 11.38 -0.71
C ASP A 71 4.56 10.07 -0.86
N LEU A 72 3.92 8.92 -0.62
CA LEU A 72 4.51 7.60 -0.83
C LEU A 72 4.60 7.18 -2.30
N GLY A 73 3.86 7.86 -3.19
CA GLY A 73 3.72 7.48 -4.59
C GLY A 73 2.97 6.16 -4.81
N PHE A 74 2.02 5.82 -3.93
CA PHE A 74 1.29 4.53 -3.94
C PHE A 74 -0.02 4.57 -4.75
N GLY A 75 -0.33 5.71 -5.36
CA GLY A 75 -1.52 5.92 -6.17
C GLY A 75 -2.62 6.66 -5.40
N VAL A 76 -3.86 6.44 -5.80
CA VAL A 76 -5.04 7.15 -5.28
C VAL A 76 -6.08 6.14 -4.82
N VAL A 77 -6.61 6.32 -3.61
CA VAL A 77 -7.63 5.46 -3.01
C VAL A 77 -9.02 6.09 -3.10
N THR A 78 -10.03 5.22 -3.19
CA THR A 78 -11.42 5.56 -2.93
C THR A 78 -12.01 4.54 -1.97
N LEU A 79 -12.54 5.02 -0.85
CA LEU A 79 -13.26 4.21 0.13
C LEU A 79 -14.75 4.17 -0.21
N SER A 80 -15.38 3.01 -0.03
CA SER A 80 -16.82 2.83 -0.22
C SER A 80 -17.36 1.86 0.82
N ASP A 81 -18.38 2.30 1.56
CA ASP A 81 -19.12 1.44 2.49
C ASP A 81 -20.07 0.54 1.68
N GLU A 82 -19.85 -0.78 1.73
CA GLU A 82 -20.69 -1.79 1.09
C GLU A 82 -21.56 -2.54 2.12
N GLY A 83 -21.77 -1.95 3.30
CA GLY A 83 -22.59 -2.49 4.39
C GLY A 83 -21.79 -3.43 5.29
N ASP A 84 -21.62 -4.68 4.86
CA ASP A 84 -20.91 -5.69 5.66
C ASP A 84 -19.38 -5.55 5.58
N ASN A 85 -18.89 -4.84 4.57
CA ASN A 85 -17.47 -4.63 4.32
C ASN A 85 -17.20 -3.19 3.89
N LEU A 86 -16.00 -2.71 4.19
CA LEU A 86 -15.48 -1.49 3.58
C LEU A 86 -14.62 -1.86 2.37
N LYS A 87 -15.00 -1.35 1.20
CA LYS A 87 -14.23 -1.50 -0.03
C LYS A 87 -13.21 -0.39 -0.16
N ILE A 88 -12.01 -0.80 -0.55
CA ILE A 88 -10.85 0.08 -0.75
C ILE A 88 -10.41 -0.13 -2.20
N ASN A 89 -10.66 0.85 -3.06
CA ASN A 89 -10.23 0.79 -4.45
C ASN A 89 -9.02 1.70 -4.67
N LEU A 90 -7.85 1.10 -4.89
CA LEU A 90 -6.62 1.82 -5.25
C LEU A 90 -6.43 1.81 -6.75
N ARG A 91 -6.13 2.98 -7.31
CA ARG A 91 -5.78 3.18 -8.72
C ARG A 91 -4.42 3.85 -8.84
N GLN A 92 -3.80 3.73 -10.01
CA GLN A 92 -2.49 4.31 -10.28
C GLN A 92 -1.40 3.75 -9.35
N VAL A 93 -1.53 2.48 -8.94
CA VAL A 93 -0.51 1.82 -8.12
C VAL A 93 0.82 1.73 -8.87
N PRO A 94 1.96 1.72 -8.16
CA PRO A 94 3.29 1.59 -8.75
C PRO A 94 3.40 0.40 -9.70
N GLU A 95 4.05 0.63 -10.84
CA GLU A 95 4.37 -0.43 -11.80
C GLU A 95 5.82 -0.88 -11.65
N CYS A 96 6.04 -2.20 -11.64
CA CYS A 96 7.37 -2.76 -11.74
C CYS A 96 7.94 -2.53 -13.15
N THR A 97 9.19 -2.07 -13.24
CA THR A 97 9.87 -1.87 -14.52
C THR A 97 10.22 -3.19 -15.20
N ASP A 98 10.45 -4.25 -14.42
CA ASP A 98 10.66 -5.60 -14.90
C ASP A 98 9.31 -6.28 -15.18
N LYS A 99 8.94 -6.29 -16.46
CA LYS A 99 7.69 -6.90 -16.92
C LYS A 99 7.57 -8.40 -16.59
N SER A 100 8.69 -9.11 -16.45
CA SER A 100 8.65 -10.54 -16.09
C SER A 100 8.31 -10.77 -14.61
N TYR A 101 8.42 -9.73 -13.79
CA TYR A 101 8.16 -9.76 -12.36
C TYR A 101 6.95 -8.92 -11.94
N ALA A 102 6.27 -8.27 -12.89
CA ALA A 102 5.20 -7.32 -12.60
C ALA A 102 4.04 -7.93 -11.79
N ASP A 103 3.65 -9.16 -12.09
CA ASP A 103 2.57 -9.86 -11.37
C ASP A 103 2.97 -10.17 -9.93
N ASN A 104 4.17 -10.74 -9.71
CA ASN A 104 4.70 -10.99 -8.36
C ASN A 104 4.88 -9.70 -7.56
N PHE A 105 5.38 -8.64 -8.19
CA PHE A 105 5.49 -7.33 -7.55
C PHE A 105 4.13 -6.82 -7.11
N LEU A 106 3.10 -6.90 -7.96
CA LEU A 106 1.75 -6.48 -7.63
C LEU A 106 1.13 -7.35 -6.51
N GLU A 107 1.39 -8.66 -6.52
CA GLU A 107 0.98 -9.56 -5.42
C GLU A 107 1.60 -9.10 -4.09
N LEU A 108 2.92 -8.93 -4.02
CA LEU A 108 3.60 -8.51 -2.79
C LEU A 108 3.22 -7.09 -2.38
N PHE A 109 3.08 -6.17 -3.34
CA PHE A 109 2.60 -4.82 -3.08
C PHE A 109 1.18 -4.83 -2.49
N SER A 110 0.30 -5.73 -2.96
CA SER A 110 -1.03 -5.87 -2.37
C SER A 110 -1.01 -6.38 -0.92
N VAL A 111 -0.05 -7.25 -0.58
CA VAL A 111 0.16 -7.71 0.81
C VAL A 111 0.63 -6.54 1.69
N LEU A 112 1.53 -5.70 1.18
CA LEU A 112 1.98 -4.48 1.86
C LEU A 112 0.80 -3.54 2.13
N LEU A 113 -0.05 -3.33 1.12
CA LEU A 113 -1.25 -2.52 1.27
C LEU A 113 -2.23 -3.12 2.29
N CYS A 114 -2.39 -4.45 2.34
CA CYS A 114 -3.22 -5.09 3.36
C CYS A 114 -2.75 -4.77 4.78
N GLY A 115 -1.43 -4.81 5.03
CA GLY A 115 -0.84 -4.40 6.31
C GLY A 115 -1.06 -2.91 6.60
N LEU A 116 -0.78 -2.05 5.63
CA LEU A 116 -0.96 -0.60 5.74
C LEU A 116 -2.39 -0.21 6.12
N TYR A 117 -3.37 -0.70 5.36
CA TYR A 117 -4.77 -0.40 5.62
C TYR A 117 -5.25 -1.03 6.92
N LYS A 118 -4.81 -2.25 7.26
CA LYS A 118 -5.14 -2.85 8.57
C LYS A 118 -4.75 -1.90 9.70
N GLY A 119 -3.52 -1.41 9.70
CA GLY A 119 -3.01 -0.53 10.75
C GLY A 119 -3.75 0.82 10.80
N TRP A 120 -4.01 1.44 9.65
CA TRP A 120 -4.84 2.65 9.59
C TRP A 120 -6.25 2.45 10.15
N PHE A 121 -6.92 1.33 9.82
CA PHE A 121 -8.26 1.09 10.36
C PHE A 121 -8.23 0.82 11.87
N GLU A 122 -7.21 0.14 12.40
CA GLU A 122 -7.04 0.00 13.86
C GLU A 122 -6.89 1.36 14.55
N GLN A 123 -6.18 2.31 13.92
CA GLN A 123 -6.02 3.68 14.45
C GLN A 123 -7.34 4.44 14.49
N THR A 124 -8.30 4.15 13.60
CA THR A 124 -9.64 4.75 13.63
C THR A 124 -10.59 4.13 14.69
N GLY A 125 -10.13 3.10 15.41
CA GLY A 125 -10.93 2.36 16.39
C GLY A 125 -11.73 1.20 15.79
N ALA A 126 -11.44 0.80 14.54
CA ALA A 126 -12.08 -0.37 13.94
C ALA A 126 -11.65 -1.65 14.69
N PRO A 127 -12.53 -2.66 14.80
CA PRO A 127 -12.22 -3.89 15.53
C PRO A 127 -10.97 -4.60 14.99
N ASN A 128 -10.07 -5.03 15.89
CA ASN A 128 -8.86 -5.77 15.51
C ASN A 128 -9.17 -7.08 14.76
N ALA A 129 -10.36 -7.64 14.94
CA ALA A 129 -10.82 -8.84 14.23
C ALA A 129 -10.99 -8.64 12.72
N LEU A 130 -11.17 -7.40 12.26
CA LEU A 130 -11.30 -7.10 10.84
C LEU A 130 -9.98 -7.39 10.10
N LYS A 131 -10.07 -8.14 9.02
CA LYS A 131 -8.97 -8.47 8.11
C LYS A 131 -9.09 -7.65 6.85
N CYS A 132 -7.97 -7.08 6.42
CA CYS A 132 -7.85 -6.51 5.09
C CYS A 132 -7.47 -7.64 4.13
N VAL A 133 -8.29 -7.86 3.09
CA VAL A 133 -8.06 -8.92 2.10
C VAL A 133 -8.04 -8.37 0.69
N VAL A 134 -7.27 -9.00 -0.17
CA VAL A 134 -7.25 -8.72 -1.61
C VAL A 134 -8.50 -9.30 -2.27
N VAL A 135 -9.24 -8.47 -2.99
CA VAL A 135 -10.44 -8.86 -3.76
C VAL A 135 -10.13 -8.95 -5.24
N THR A 136 -9.33 -8.03 -5.77
CA THR A 136 -8.97 -8.00 -7.19
C THR A 136 -7.59 -7.40 -7.37
N LEU A 137 -6.78 -8.03 -8.21
CA LEU A 137 -5.48 -7.52 -8.68
C LEU A 137 -5.54 -7.36 -10.19
N LYS A 138 -5.35 -6.12 -10.65
CA LYS A 138 -5.18 -5.78 -12.06
C LYS A 138 -4.02 -4.78 -12.18
N PRO A 139 -3.37 -4.71 -13.35
CA PRO A 139 -2.42 -3.62 -13.61
C PRO A 139 -3.06 -2.27 -13.30
N GLN A 140 -2.38 -1.46 -12.48
CA GLN A 140 -2.81 -0.14 -12.02
C GLN A 140 -4.10 -0.09 -11.16
N GLU A 141 -4.72 -1.21 -10.81
CA GLU A 141 -5.92 -1.26 -9.95
C GLU A 141 -5.85 -2.41 -8.95
N VAL A 142 -5.90 -2.08 -7.65
CA VAL A 142 -5.96 -3.05 -6.56
C VAL A 142 -7.21 -2.77 -5.75
N VAL A 143 -8.07 -3.78 -5.62
CA VAL A 143 -9.28 -3.70 -4.79
C VAL A 143 -9.06 -4.56 -3.56
N LEU A 144 -9.18 -3.95 -2.39
CA LEU A 144 -9.15 -4.60 -1.09
C LEU A 144 -10.52 -4.48 -0.41
N ALA A 145 -10.78 -5.35 0.55
CA ALA A 145 -11.93 -5.27 1.43
C ALA A 145 -11.50 -5.46 2.88
N LEU A 146 -12.01 -4.61 3.76
CA LEU A 146 -11.94 -4.79 5.20
C LEU A 146 -13.20 -5.53 5.67
N LYS A 147 -13.04 -6.73 6.22
CA LYS A 147 -14.13 -7.62 6.63
C LYS A 147 -13.81 -8.43 7.87
N ALA A 148 -14.84 -8.83 8.62
CA ALA A 148 -14.70 -9.69 9.80
C ALA A 148 -14.38 -11.15 9.46
#